data_AF-A0A6P7TX05-F1
#
_entry.id   AF-A0A6P7TX05-F1
#
_cell.length_a   1.000
_cell.length_b   1.000
_cell.length_c   1.000
_cell.angle_alpha   90.00
_cell.angle_beta   90.00
_cell.angle_gamma   90.00
#
_symmetry.space_group_name_H-M   'P 1'
#
loop_
_entity.id
_entity.type
_entity.pdbx_description
1 polymer ?
#
loop_
_entity_poly.entity_id
_entity_poly.type
_entity_poly.pdbx_seq_one_letter_code
_entity_poly.pdbx_strand_id
1 'polypeptide(L)'
;MLIGGFKTNPEDLAYKKSFEIKNKRWQTCGVISIEKFRLKPRIDYVKYMDTNMEIDVTLAIDFRLSNQDPKLPTSNHYITEKQRSLYETAILALQPLLKKYTTNNRYHVYGFGAKKKETFEDLYPYFSIVSIFSFNQNLTSNYILSLTER
;
A
#
# COMPACT_ATOMS: atom_id res chain seq x y z
N MET A 1 -26.59 -12.59 36.13
CA MET A 1 -25.87 -13.24 37.25
C MET A 1 -24.70 -14.04 36.67
N LEU A 2 -23.46 -13.78 37.10
CA LEU A 2 -22.27 -14.51 36.62
C LEU A 2 -22.03 -15.74 37.52
N ILE A 3 -22.06 -16.94 36.95
CA ILE A 3 -21.91 -18.21 37.69
C ILE A 3 -20.45 -18.47 38.06
N GLY A 4 -19.52 -18.10 37.18
CA GLY A 4 -18.08 -18.21 37.39
C GLY A 4 -17.33 -18.08 36.06
N GLY A 5 -16.03 -18.39 36.06
CA GLY A 5 -15.22 -18.39 34.85
C GLY A 5 -14.08 -19.42 34.93
N PHE A 6 -13.47 -19.69 33.78
CA PHE A 6 -12.25 -20.47 33.68
C PHE A 6 -11.25 -19.72 32.80
N LYS A 7 -9.96 -19.96 33.02
CA LYS A 7 -8.87 -19.40 32.22
C LYS A 7 -8.05 -20.55 31.66
N THR A 8 -7.78 -20.52 30.37
CA THR A 8 -7.04 -21.56 29.66
C THR A 8 -6.26 -20.95 28.49
N ASN A 9 -5.38 -21.72 27.88
CA ASN A 9 -4.68 -21.36 26.65
C ASN A 9 -5.28 -22.12 25.42
N PRO A 10 -4.97 -21.72 24.18
CA PRO A 10 -5.48 -22.39 22.98
C PRO A 10 -5.04 -23.85 22.81
N GLU A 11 -3.89 -24.25 23.34
CA GLU A 11 -3.42 -25.65 23.27
C GLU A 11 -4.32 -26.54 24.13
N ASP A 12 -4.61 -26.11 25.36
CA ASP A 12 -5.54 -26.76 26.25
C ASP A 12 -6.93 -26.84 25.63
N LEU A 13 -7.40 -25.81 24.90
CA LEU A 13 -8.66 -25.87 24.15
C LEU A 13 -8.66 -26.93 23.03
N ALA A 14 -7.48 -27.24 22.48
CA ALA A 14 -7.34 -28.27 21.44
C ALA A 14 -7.28 -29.69 22.01
N TYR A 15 -6.70 -29.88 23.20
CA TYR A 15 -6.47 -31.20 23.78
C TYR A 15 -7.44 -31.58 24.92
N LYS A 16 -7.92 -30.62 25.71
CA LYS A 16 -8.84 -30.86 26.83
C LYS A 16 -10.28 -30.64 26.37
N LYS A 17 -11.14 -31.62 26.68
CA LYS A 17 -12.57 -31.59 26.34
C LYS A 17 -13.43 -30.87 27.37
N SER A 18 -12.92 -30.62 28.58
CA SER A 18 -13.70 -30.02 29.66
C SER A 18 -12.86 -29.21 30.63
N PHE A 19 -13.46 -28.17 31.21
CA PHE A 19 -12.84 -27.21 32.11
C PHE A 19 -13.75 -26.92 33.30
N GLU A 20 -13.19 -26.92 34.49
CA GLU A 20 -13.91 -26.50 35.70
C GLU A 20 -14.13 -24.99 35.72
N ILE A 21 -15.36 -24.60 36.05
CA ILE A 21 -15.73 -23.21 36.28
C ILE A 21 -15.51 -22.89 37.75
N LYS A 22 -14.80 -21.79 38.04
CA LYS A 22 -14.59 -21.32 39.41
C LYS A 22 -15.32 -20.01 39.66
N ASN A 23 -15.90 -19.87 40.85
CA ASN A 23 -16.52 -18.62 41.31
C ASN A 23 -15.46 -17.65 41.88
N LYS A 24 -15.88 -16.46 42.34
CA LYS A 24 -14.97 -15.46 42.96
C LYS A 24 -14.25 -15.94 44.23
N ARG A 25 -14.77 -16.99 44.88
CA ARG A 25 -14.20 -17.64 46.06
C ARG A 25 -13.32 -18.84 45.68
N TRP A 26 -12.99 -19.00 44.39
CA TRP A 26 -12.19 -20.10 43.85
C TRP A 26 -12.80 -21.50 44.05
N GLN A 27 -14.10 -21.57 44.29
CA GLN A 27 -14.82 -22.83 44.42
C GLN A 27 -15.32 -23.29 43.05
N THR A 28 -15.17 -24.58 42.77
CA THR A 28 -15.72 -25.19 41.55
C THR A 28 -17.24 -25.17 41.60
N CYS A 29 -17.86 -24.49 40.63
CA CYS A 29 -19.30 -24.29 40.54
C CYS A 29 -19.93 -24.91 39.28
N GLY A 30 -19.14 -25.62 38.48
CA GLY A 30 -19.61 -26.33 37.30
C GLY A 30 -18.47 -26.78 36.40
N VAL A 31 -18.82 -27.41 35.28
CA VAL A 31 -17.88 -27.86 34.24
C VAL A 31 -18.42 -27.41 32.88
N ILE A 32 -17.55 -26.82 32.06
CA ILE A 32 -17.81 -26.53 30.64
C ILE A 32 -17.14 -27.59 29.81
N SER A 33 -17.88 -28.21 28.89
CA SER A 33 -17.32 -29.08 27.85
C SER A 33 -17.23 -28.35 26.51
N ILE A 34 -16.18 -28.65 25.75
CA ILE A 34 -15.98 -28.13 24.40
C ILE A 34 -16.26 -29.27 23.42
N GLU A 35 -17.32 -29.12 22.65
CA GLU A 35 -17.69 -30.12 21.64
C GLU A 35 -16.76 -30.06 20.42
N LYS A 36 -16.36 -28.85 20.01
CA LYS A 36 -15.55 -28.64 18.82
C LYS A 36 -14.68 -27.40 18.94
N PHE A 37 -13.38 -27.61 18.83
CA PHE A 37 -12.40 -26.54 18.68
C PHE A 37 -11.76 -26.61 17.30
N ARG A 38 -11.64 -25.46 16.62
CA ARG A 38 -10.91 -25.34 15.36
C ARG A 38 -10.08 -24.07 15.39
N LEU A 39 -8.75 -24.23 15.45
CA LEU A 39 -7.83 -23.14 15.21
C LEU A 39 -7.73 -22.93 13.70
N LYS A 40 -8.26 -21.80 13.21
CA LYS A 40 -8.08 -21.41 11.81
C LYS A 40 -6.81 -20.56 11.72
N PRO A 41 -5.75 -21.02 11.03
CA PRO A 41 -4.63 -20.13 10.73
C PRO A 41 -5.18 -18.97 9.91
N ARG A 42 -4.94 -17.74 10.37
CA ARG A 42 -5.14 -16.57 9.53
C ARG A 42 -3.95 -16.54 8.57
N ILE A 43 -4.23 -16.35 7.29
CA ILE A 43 -3.16 -16.08 6.32
C ILE A 43 -2.54 -14.76 6.77
N ASP A 44 -1.28 -14.84 7.20
CA ASP A 44 -0.55 -13.66 7.62
C ASP A 44 -0.12 -12.88 6.38
N TYR A 45 -0.19 -11.55 6.43
CA TYR A 45 0.14 -10.68 5.30
C TYR A 45 1.55 -10.96 4.77
N VAL A 46 2.48 -11.28 5.69
CA VAL A 46 3.86 -11.67 5.37
C VAL A 46 3.90 -12.91 4.48
N LYS A 47 3.08 -13.94 4.78
CA LYS A 47 3.05 -15.18 4.01
C LYS A 47 2.48 -14.98 2.59
N TYR A 48 1.68 -13.94 2.40
CA TYR A 48 1.14 -13.54 1.09
C TYR A 48 2.19 -12.80 0.23
N MET A 49 3.12 -12.07 0.87
CA MET A 49 4.27 -11.46 0.21
C MET A 49 5.40 -12.46 -0.09
N ASP A 50 5.50 -13.56 0.67
CA ASP A 50 6.47 -14.64 0.43
C ASP A 50 6.10 -15.55 -0.75
N THR A 51 4.82 -15.61 -1.10
CA THR A 51 4.37 -16.19 -2.39
C THR A 51 4.65 -15.19 -3.50
N ASN A 52 4.94 -15.64 -4.74
CA ASN A 52 5.24 -14.86 -5.96
C ASN A 52 4.18 -13.78 -6.34
N MET A 53 3.89 -12.86 -5.42
CA MET A 53 2.93 -11.79 -5.55
C MET A 53 3.68 -10.59 -6.10
N GLU A 54 3.17 -10.09 -7.21
CA GLU A 54 3.62 -8.82 -7.79
C GLU A 54 2.66 -7.72 -7.35
N ILE A 55 3.21 -6.59 -6.90
CA ILE A 55 2.45 -5.37 -6.69
C ILE A 55 2.56 -4.53 -7.95
N ASP A 56 1.43 -4.28 -8.62
CA ASP A 56 1.37 -3.28 -9.66
C ASP A 56 1.22 -1.89 -9.05
N VAL A 57 1.99 -0.92 -9.56
CA VAL A 57 2.13 0.41 -8.96
C VAL A 57 1.79 1.47 -9.99
N THR A 58 0.82 2.31 -9.63
CA THR A 58 0.39 3.46 -10.41
C THR A 58 0.64 4.75 -9.63
N LEU A 59 1.33 5.71 -10.26
CA LEU A 59 1.61 7.05 -9.76
C LEU A 59 0.79 8.07 -10.53
N ALA A 60 0.21 9.05 -9.82
CA ALA A 60 -0.52 10.16 -10.40
C ALA A 60 0.04 11.49 -9.88
N ILE A 61 0.56 12.32 -10.78
CA ILE A 61 1.20 13.61 -10.49
C ILE A 61 0.21 14.75 -10.74
N ASP A 62 0.06 15.61 -9.74
CA ASP A 62 -0.83 16.76 -9.79
C ASP A 62 -0.14 17.96 -10.45
N PHE A 63 -0.58 18.37 -11.65
CA PHE A 63 -0.11 19.54 -12.38
C PHE A 63 -1.08 20.73 -12.29
N ARG A 64 -1.95 20.78 -11.27
CA ARG A 64 -2.86 21.92 -11.07
C ARG A 64 -2.09 23.23 -10.87
N LEU A 65 -2.73 24.33 -11.27
CA LEU A 65 -2.20 25.70 -11.17
C LEU A 65 -1.76 26.09 -9.75
N SER A 66 -2.36 25.51 -8.71
CA SER A 66 -1.97 25.73 -7.31
C SER A 66 -0.53 25.31 -7.00
N ASN A 67 0.07 24.42 -7.80
CA ASN A 67 1.49 24.07 -7.69
C ASN A 67 2.43 25.14 -8.28
N GLN A 68 1.89 26.25 -8.80
CA GLN A 68 2.61 27.39 -9.36
C GLN A 68 3.42 27.05 -10.62
N ASP A 69 3.98 28.06 -11.28
CA ASP A 69 4.81 27.87 -12.47
C ASP A 69 6.09 27.07 -12.10
N PRO A 70 6.39 25.93 -12.77
CA PRO A 70 7.59 25.14 -12.54
C PRO A 70 8.92 25.89 -12.67
N LYS A 71 8.93 27.10 -13.22
CA LYS A 71 10.10 27.99 -13.27
C LYS A 71 10.36 28.74 -11.97
N LEU A 72 9.39 28.77 -11.06
CA LEU A 72 9.49 29.47 -9.79
C LEU A 72 10.04 28.53 -8.71
N PRO A 73 11.05 28.95 -7.91
CA PRO A 73 11.58 28.14 -6.81
C PRO A 73 10.56 27.70 -5.76
N THR A 74 9.42 28.39 -5.69
CA THR A 74 8.30 28.09 -4.80
C THR A 74 7.36 27.00 -5.34
N SER A 75 7.53 26.58 -6.59
CA SER A 75 6.72 25.51 -7.19
C SER A 75 7.14 24.13 -6.69
N ASN A 76 6.15 23.27 -6.45
CA ASN A 76 6.39 21.87 -6.14
C ASN A 76 6.98 21.09 -7.34
N HIS A 77 6.88 21.65 -8.56
CA HIS A 77 7.46 21.12 -9.79
C HIS A 77 8.81 21.77 -10.14
N TYR A 78 9.36 22.62 -9.28
CA TYR A 78 10.62 23.33 -9.57
C TYR A 78 11.80 22.35 -9.69
N ILE A 79 12.50 22.41 -10.83
CA ILE A 79 13.66 21.55 -11.15
C ILE A 79 14.80 22.42 -11.68
N THR A 80 16.01 22.10 -11.26
CA THR A 80 17.26 22.65 -11.81
C THR A 80 18.30 21.53 -11.93
N GLU A 81 19.46 21.82 -12.51
CA GLU A 81 20.60 20.88 -12.55
C GLU A 81 21.04 20.40 -11.15
N LYS A 82 20.76 21.17 -10.10
CA LYS A 82 21.17 20.88 -8.71
C LYS A 82 20.03 20.44 -7.80
N GLN A 83 18.79 20.66 -8.22
CA GLN A 83 17.62 20.50 -7.36
C GLN A 83 16.53 19.72 -8.09
N ARG A 84 16.04 18.68 -7.42
CA ARG A 84 14.85 17.94 -7.83
C ARG A 84 13.59 18.60 -7.32
N SER A 85 12.49 18.34 -8.01
CA SER A 85 11.17 18.71 -7.53
C SER A 85 10.79 17.94 -6.26
N LEU A 86 9.78 18.42 -5.54
CA LEU A 86 9.24 17.69 -4.38
C LEU A 86 8.63 16.34 -4.80
N TYR A 87 8.00 16.30 -5.98
CA TYR A 87 7.44 15.07 -6.54
C TYR A 87 8.53 14.04 -6.88
N GLU A 88 9.62 14.45 -7.54
CA GLU A 88 10.75 13.55 -7.82
C GLU A 88 11.38 13.02 -6.54
N THR A 89 11.55 13.89 -5.53
CA THR A 89 12.12 13.50 -4.25
C THR A 89 11.25 12.43 -3.57
N ALA A 90 9.93 12.60 -3.58
CA ALA A 90 9.00 11.64 -3.04
C ALA A 90 9.01 10.30 -3.80
N ILE A 91 9.02 10.34 -5.13
CA ILE A 91 9.06 9.12 -5.97
C ILE A 91 10.37 8.35 -5.74
N LEU A 92 11.51 9.04 -5.71
CA LEU A 92 12.81 8.43 -5.45
C LEU A 92 12.90 7.81 -4.05
N ALA A 93 12.29 8.44 -3.04
CA ALA A 93 12.24 7.87 -1.69
C ALA A 93 11.42 6.57 -1.64
N LEU A 94 10.38 6.43 -2.48
CA LEU A 94 9.56 5.23 -2.57
C LEU A 94 10.21 4.11 -3.40
N GLN A 95 11.08 4.46 -4.34
CA GLN A 95 11.67 3.52 -5.30
C GLN A 95 12.30 2.26 -4.66
N PRO A 96 13.12 2.34 -3.59
CA PRO A 96 13.72 1.14 -2.98
C PRO A 96 12.69 0.21 -2.34
N LEU A 97 11.57 0.75 -1.85
CA LEU A 97 10.47 -0.04 -1.30
C LEU A 97 9.74 -0.76 -2.43
N LEU A 98 9.38 -0.03 -3.49
CA LEU A 98 8.58 -0.60 -4.57
C LEU A 98 9.33 -1.66 -5.37
N LYS A 99 10.63 -1.46 -5.63
CA LYS A 99 11.52 -2.44 -6.30
C LYS A 99 11.50 -3.83 -5.65
N LYS A 100 11.20 -3.92 -4.34
CA LYS A 100 11.13 -5.22 -3.63
C LYS A 100 9.90 -6.05 -4.00
N TYR A 101 8.86 -5.40 -4.51
CA TYR A 101 7.56 -6.02 -4.77
C TYR A 101 7.17 -6.03 -6.25
N THR A 102 8.04 -5.53 -7.14
CA THR A 102 7.81 -5.52 -8.58
C THR A 102 8.90 -6.33 -9.30
N THR A 103 8.52 -7.32 -10.10
CA THR A 103 9.48 -8.16 -10.84
C THR A 103 10.20 -7.38 -11.95
N ASN A 104 9.50 -6.44 -12.61
CA ASN A 104 9.99 -5.76 -13.80
C ASN A 104 10.38 -4.28 -13.58
N ASN A 105 10.25 -3.75 -12.36
CA ASN A 105 10.47 -2.33 -12.05
C ASN A 105 9.77 -1.38 -13.04
N ARG A 106 8.56 -1.76 -13.49
CA ARG A 106 7.71 -0.94 -14.35
C ARG A 106 6.58 -0.37 -13.54
N TYR A 107 6.28 0.89 -13.79
CA TYR A 107 5.37 1.69 -13.00
C TYR A 107 4.51 2.50 -13.94
N HIS A 108 3.21 2.51 -13.73
CA HIS A 108 2.32 3.37 -14.48
C HIS A 108 2.41 4.80 -13.93
N VAL A 109 2.69 5.79 -14.78
CA VAL A 109 2.84 7.19 -14.34
C VAL A 109 1.90 8.10 -15.14
N TYR A 110 0.99 8.75 -14.44
CA TYR A 110 0.00 9.65 -15.02
C TYR A 110 0.15 11.07 -14.47
N GLY A 111 -0.20 12.06 -15.27
CA GLY A 111 -0.39 13.44 -14.84
C GLY A 111 -1.86 13.84 -14.87
N PHE A 112 -2.30 14.71 -13.96
CA PHE A 112 -3.63 15.30 -14.04
C PHE A 112 -3.62 16.80 -13.72
N GLY A 113 -4.67 17.53 -14.11
CA GLY A 113 -4.81 18.95 -13.75
C GLY A 113 -4.05 19.94 -14.65
N ALA A 114 -3.48 19.47 -15.77
CA ALA A 114 -2.88 20.30 -16.81
C ALA A 114 -3.52 20.05 -18.18
N LYS A 115 -3.35 21.02 -19.10
CA LYS A 115 -3.67 20.86 -20.51
C LYS A 115 -2.44 20.30 -21.23
N LYS A 116 -2.61 19.17 -21.92
CA LYS A 116 -1.55 18.53 -22.71
C LYS A 116 -1.05 19.50 -23.81
N LYS A 117 0.27 19.74 -23.87
CA LYS A 117 0.93 20.29 -25.06
C LYS A 117 1.24 19.13 -26.03
N GLU A 118 1.13 19.36 -27.32
CA GLU A 118 1.20 18.31 -28.36
C GLU A 118 2.57 17.60 -28.43
N THR A 119 3.64 18.26 -27.98
CA THR A 119 4.98 17.70 -27.88
C THR A 119 5.35 17.43 -26.41
N PHE A 120 5.47 16.15 -26.06
CA PHE A 120 6.07 15.71 -24.81
C PHE A 120 7.60 15.81 -24.94
N GLU A 121 8.17 16.96 -24.58
CA GLU A 121 9.53 16.93 -24.04
C GLU A 121 9.42 16.46 -22.59
N ASP A 122 10.25 15.49 -22.20
CA ASP A 122 10.27 14.90 -20.86
C ASP A 122 10.32 16.02 -19.80
N LEU A 123 9.18 16.30 -19.15
CA LEU A 123 9.09 17.32 -18.08
C LEU A 123 10.01 17.01 -16.90
N TYR A 124 10.48 15.77 -16.80
CA TYR A 124 11.30 15.27 -15.71
C TYR A 124 12.50 14.50 -16.27
N PRO A 125 13.74 14.85 -15.85
CA PRO A 125 14.96 14.18 -16.30
C PRO A 125 15.06 12.71 -15.87
N TYR A 126 14.32 12.31 -14.84
CA TYR A 126 14.38 10.95 -14.26
C TYR A 126 13.16 10.09 -14.58
N PHE A 127 12.06 10.66 -15.09
CA PHE A 127 10.79 9.97 -15.26
C PHE A 127 10.02 10.46 -16.49
N SER A 128 9.48 9.55 -17.31
CA SER A 128 8.59 9.94 -18.40
C SER A 128 7.12 9.85 -17.97
N ILE A 129 6.36 10.92 -18.20
CA ILE A 129 4.91 10.93 -17.96
C ILE A 129 4.22 10.28 -19.16
N VAL A 130 3.45 9.23 -18.89
CA VAL A 130 2.84 8.41 -19.93
C VAL A 130 1.61 9.07 -20.54
N SER A 131 0.76 9.66 -19.70
CA SER A 131 -0.44 10.36 -20.15
C SER A 131 -0.80 11.46 -19.16
N ILE A 132 -1.32 12.57 -19.69
CA ILE A 132 -1.85 13.69 -18.92
C ILE A 132 -3.35 13.75 -19.18
N PHE A 133 -4.15 13.64 -18.14
CA PHE A 133 -5.60 13.72 -18.22
C PHE A 133 -6.12 15.03 -17.63
N SER A 134 -6.98 15.72 -18.38
CA SER A 134 -7.80 16.81 -17.85
C SER A 134 -9.13 16.22 -17.41
N PHE A 135 -9.68 16.68 -16.28
CA PHE A 135 -10.90 16.14 -15.65
C PHE A 135 -12.15 16.14 -16.56
N ASN A 136 -12.07 16.72 -17.76
CA ASN A 136 -13.16 16.91 -18.71
C ASN A 136 -13.03 16.16 -20.06
N GLN A 137 -12.09 15.22 -20.26
CA GLN A 137 -11.99 14.48 -21.54
C GLN A 137 -11.84 12.96 -21.40
N ASN A 138 -12.57 12.22 -22.23
CA ASN A 138 -12.70 10.76 -22.26
C ASN A 138 -11.35 10.04 -22.44
N LEU A 139 -11.18 8.98 -21.66
CA LEU A 139 -9.96 8.19 -21.49
C LEU A 139 -9.86 7.06 -22.53
N THR A 140 -8.96 7.17 -23.51
CA THR A 140 -8.41 5.98 -24.18
C THR A 140 -6.99 6.24 -24.66
N SER A 141 -6.00 5.69 -23.97
CA SER A 141 -4.85 4.99 -24.57
C SER A 141 -3.95 4.43 -23.47
N ASN A 142 -3.78 3.12 -23.47
CA ASN A 142 -2.89 2.37 -22.59
C ASN A 142 -1.48 2.44 -23.17
N TYR A 143 -0.56 3.09 -22.48
CA TYR A 143 0.87 2.97 -22.75
C TYR A 143 1.55 2.46 -21.48
N ILE A 144 2.39 1.44 -21.62
CA ILE A 144 3.17 0.84 -20.54
C ILE A 144 4.58 1.42 -20.68
N LEU A 145 5.08 2.13 -19.67
CA LEU A 145 6.46 2.61 -19.64
C LEU A 145 7.15 2.23 -18.33
N SER A 146 8.45 2.05 -18.41
CA SER A 146 9.32 1.54 -17.34
C SER A 146 10.06 2.67 -16.64
N LEU A 147 10.29 2.53 -15.32
CA LEU A 147 11.33 3.31 -14.65
C LEU A 147 12.68 2.73 -15.08
N THR A 148 13.32 3.35 -16.07
CA THR A 148 14.75 3.11 -16.34
C THR A 148 15.55 4.22 -15.69
N GLU A 149 16.40 3.86 -14.73
CA GLU A 149 17.54 4.70 -14.37
C GLU A 149 18.33 4.98 -15.66
N ARG A 150 18.55 6.26 -16.00
CA ARG A 150 19.60 6.62 -16.96
C ARG A 150 20.95 6.55 -16.25
#